data_AF-A0A1G6HEJ8-F1
#
_entry.id   AF-A0A1G6HEJ8-F1
#
_cell.length_a   1.000
_cell.length_b   1.000
_cell.length_c   1.000
_cell.angle_alpha   90.00
_cell.angle_beta   90.00
_cell.angle_gamma   90.00
#
_symmetry.space_group_name_H-M   'P 1'
#
loop_
_entity.id
_entity.type
_entity.pdbx_description
1 polymer ?
#
loop_
_entity_poly.entity_id
_entity_poly.type
_entity_poly.pdbx_seq_one_letter_code
_entity_poly.pdbx_strand_id
1 'polypeptide(L)'
;MSAIILFVVGGLLGFILGKTSRRDQVQNPVNKEHKKGYSYSERQYRKVVYLSDADRIRALNLLSANASVFLRLLKQEFPHCSVVVKNKRFFIVDRDQYPIAIFEYRDGEHAMKTMTIEDGLPLFLYKGVISAEKIKQDANLITEQYQRKA
;
A
#
# COMPACT_ATOMS: atom_id res chain seq x y z
N MET A 1 6.06 12.47 73.23
CA MET A 1 6.25 13.85 72.71
C MET A 1 7.43 13.95 71.74
N SER A 2 8.57 13.29 71.99
CA SER A 2 9.78 13.32 71.14
C SER A 2 9.65 12.59 69.79
N ALA A 3 8.91 11.47 69.71
CA ALA A 3 8.76 10.68 68.48
C ALA A 3 7.95 11.39 67.37
N ILE A 4 6.97 12.23 67.75
CA ILE A 4 6.14 12.99 66.80
C ILE A 4 6.97 14.10 66.14
N ILE A 5 7.89 14.71 66.89
CA ILE A 5 8.77 15.77 66.39
C ILE A 5 9.73 15.23 65.32
N LEU A 6 10.28 14.03 65.51
CA LEU A 6 11.15 13.39 64.51
C LEU A 6 10.39 13.05 63.22
N PHE A 7 9.12 12.68 63.30
CA PHE A 7 8.29 12.39 62.13
C PHE A 7 7.97 13.64 61.30
N VAL A 8 7.69 14.76 61.98
CA VAL A 8 7.42 16.05 61.33
C VAL A 8 8.69 16.63 60.70
N VAL A 9 9.82 16.55 61.39
CA VAL A 9 11.12 17.03 60.87
C VAL A 9 11.62 16.17 59.72
N GLY A 10 11.48 14.84 59.80
CA GLY A 10 11.82 13.92 58.71
C GLY A 10 10.96 14.14 57.47
N GLY A 11 9.65 14.38 57.64
CA GLY A 11 8.73 14.70 56.54
C GLY A 11 9.06 16.02 55.84
N LEU A 12 9.40 17.07 56.60
CA LEU A 12 9.79 18.37 56.05
C LEU A 12 11.12 18.32 55.30
N LEU A 13 12.13 17.63 55.85
CA LEU A 13 13.42 17.44 55.18
C LEU A 13 13.28 16.62 53.90
N GLY A 14 12.47 15.55 53.92
CA GLY A 14 12.16 14.75 52.73
C GLY A 14 11.43 15.53 51.63
N PHE A 15 10.51 16.42 52.01
CA PHE A 15 9.78 17.27 51.06
C PHE A 15 10.66 18.35 50.41
N ILE A 16 11.59 18.94 51.17
CA ILE A 16 12.49 19.99 50.68
C ILE A 16 13.58 19.39 49.78
N LEU A 17 14.19 18.27 50.18
CA LEU A 17 15.21 17.57 49.37
C LEU A 17 14.61 16.86 48.14
N GLY A 18 13.35 16.42 48.22
CA GLY A 18 12.63 15.84 47.08
C GLY A 18 12.33 16.85 45.96
N LYS A 19 12.31 18.16 46.26
CA LYS A 19 12.07 19.22 45.27
C LYS A 19 13.31 19.62 44.47
N THR A 20 14.51 19.50 45.05
CA THR A 20 15.77 19.86 44.39
C THR A 20 16.34 18.74 43.50
N SER A 21 15.85 17.50 43.66
CA SER A 21 16.27 16.34 42.84
C SER A 21 15.37 16.06 41.64
N ARG A 22 14.57 17.03 41.19
CA ARG A 22 14.14 17.05 39.79
C ARG A 22 15.24 17.74 39.00
N ARG A 23 16.29 16.97 38.67
CA ARG A 23 17.11 17.32 37.52
C ARG A 23 16.13 17.40 36.36
N ASP A 24 15.90 18.62 35.87
CA ASP A 24 15.33 18.84 34.56
C ASP A 24 16.23 18.06 33.60
N GLN A 25 15.79 16.85 33.25
CA GLN A 25 16.24 16.23 32.03
C GLN A 25 15.77 17.20 30.96
N VAL A 26 16.68 18.09 30.54
CA VAL A 26 16.58 18.78 29.27
C VAL A 26 16.54 17.67 28.24
N GLN A 27 15.32 17.17 28.00
CA GLN A 27 14.99 16.41 26.83
C GLN A 27 15.23 17.42 25.72
N ASN A 28 16.43 17.40 25.14
CA ASN A 28 16.62 17.93 23.79
C ASN A 28 15.42 17.39 23.01
N PRO A 29 14.53 18.24 22.46
CA PRO A 29 13.45 17.75 21.66
C PRO A 29 14.13 16.99 20.53
N VAL A 30 14.08 15.65 20.61
CA VAL A 30 14.37 14.80 19.47
C VAL A 30 13.34 15.26 18.48
N ASN A 31 13.78 16.13 17.58
CA ASN A 31 13.01 16.66 16.49
C ASN A 31 12.72 15.42 15.67
N LYS A 32 11.62 14.73 16.01
CA LYS A 32 11.13 13.58 15.28
C LYS A 32 10.73 14.18 13.97
N GLU A 33 11.67 14.17 13.04
CA GLU A 33 11.48 14.63 11.69
C GLU A 33 10.25 13.88 11.20
N HIS A 34 9.11 14.58 11.19
CA HIS A 34 7.85 13.99 10.79
C HIS A 34 8.04 13.67 9.31
N LYS A 35 8.37 12.41 9.01
CA LYS A 35 8.49 11.93 7.63
C LYS A 35 7.20 12.33 6.95
N LYS A 36 7.28 13.32 6.06
CA LYS A 36 6.12 13.80 5.30
C LYS A 36 5.50 12.56 4.66
N GLY A 37 4.25 12.29 5.01
CA GLY A 37 3.50 11.19 4.42
C GLY A 37 3.44 11.36 2.91
N TYR A 38 3.40 10.26 2.18
CA TYR A 38 3.36 10.33 0.72
C TYR A 38 2.05 10.92 0.22
N SER A 39 2.14 11.74 -0.83
CA SER A 39 0.96 12.25 -1.52
C SER A 39 0.17 11.10 -2.18
N TYR A 40 -1.07 11.35 -2.59
CA TYR A 40 -1.87 10.33 -3.25
C TYR A 40 -1.19 9.81 -4.54
N SER A 41 -0.69 10.71 -5.39
CA SER A 41 0.02 10.34 -6.62
C SER A 41 1.30 9.55 -6.34
N GLU A 42 2.07 9.94 -5.33
CA GLU A 42 3.26 9.20 -4.91
C GLU A 42 2.93 7.80 -4.41
N ARG A 43 1.80 7.62 -3.72
CA ARG A 43 1.34 6.28 -3.30
C ARG A 43 0.98 5.42 -4.51
N GLN A 44 0.28 5.99 -5.50
CA GLN A 44 -0.08 5.26 -6.72
C GLN A 44 1.15 4.88 -7.54
N TYR A 45 2.08 5.81 -7.75
CA TYR A 45 3.33 5.55 -8.47
C TYR A 45 4.14 4.41 -7.86
N ARG A 46 4.24 4.35 -6.52
CA ARG A 46 4.95 3.25 -5.82
C ARG A 46 4.30 1.87 -6.00
N LYS A 47 3.01 1.80 -6.35
CA LYS A 47 2.35 0.51 -6.63
C LYS A 47 2.90 -0.15 -7.90
N VAL A 48 3.44 0.62 -8.85
CA VAL A 48 3.89 0.12 -10.15
C VAL A 48 5.42 0.11 -10.29
N VAL A 49 6.14 0.91 -9.51
CA VAL A 49 7.61 1.00 -9.61
C VAL A 49 8.31 -0.13 -8.87
N TYR A 50 9.31 -0.74 -9.49
CA TYR A 50 10.24 -1.66 -8.83
C TYR A 50 11.49 -0.95 -8.34
N LEU A 51 12.12 -1.47 -7.29
CA LEU A 51 13.42 -0.98 -6.84
C LEU A 51 14.55 -1.40 -7.79
N SER A 52 14.42 -2.59 -8.39
CA SER A 52 15.38 -3.13 -9.34
C SER A 52 14.69 -3.96 -10.42
N ASP A 53 15.37 -4.16 -11.55
CA ASP A 53 14.91 -5.07 -12.60
C ASP A 53 14.84 -6.53 -12.13
N ALA A 54 15.71 -6.91 -11.19
CA ALA A 54 15.67 -8.24 -10.57
C ALA A 54 14.34 -8.47 -9.85
N ASP A 55 13.78 -7.44 -9.20
CA ASP A 55 12.47 -7.55 -8.53
C ASP A 55 11.33 -7.69 -9.53
N ARG A 56 11.42 -7.02 -10.68
CA ARG A 56 10.48 -7.17 -11.80
C ARG A 56 10.50 -8.60 -12.33
N ILE A 57 11.68 -9.14 -12.62
CA ILE A 57 11.85 -10.52 -13.10
C ILE A 57 11.33 -11.52 -12.07
N ARG A 58 11.67 -11.33 -10.78
CA ARG A 58 11.16 -12.18 -9.70
C ARG A 58 9.64 -12.18 -9.64
N ALA A 59 9.01 -11.01 -9.77
CA ALA A 59 7.55 -10.91 -9.74
C ALA A 59 6.88 -11.65 -10.90
N LEU A 60 7.49 -11.62 -12.09
CA LEU A 60 7.02 -12.39 -13.26
C LEU A 60 7.21 -13.90 -13.07
N ASN A 61 8.35 -14.33 -12.52
CA ASN A 61 8.64 -15.75 -12.28
C ASN A 61 7.75 -16.40 -11.21
N LEU A 62 7.13 -15.59 -10.33
CA LEU A 62 6.21 -16.07 -9.30
C LEU A 62 4.77 -16.29 -9.82
N LEU A 63 4.50 -16.01 -11.10
CA LEU A 63 3.19 -16.25 -11.71
C LEU A 63 2.98 -17.75 -11.95
N SER A 64 1.75 -18.22 -11.69
CA SER A 64 1.34 -19.55 -12.15
C SER A 64 1.21 -19.57 -13.68
N ALA A 65 1.13 -20.76 -14.28
CA ALA A 65 0.92 -20.91 -15.71
C ALA A 65 -0.34 -20.16 -16.18
N ASN A 66 -1.43 -20.31 -15.42
CA ASN A 66 -2.70 -19.63 -15.68
C ASN A 66 -2.60 -18.11 -15.51
N ALA A 67 -1.91 -17.64 -14.47
CA ALA A 67 -1.66 -16.22 -14.27
C ALA A 67 -0.80 -15.61 -15.40
N SER A 68 0.09 -16.40 -15.99
CA SER A 68 0.88 -16.00 -17.16
C SER A 68 0.03 -15.90 -18.43
N VAL A 69 -0.93 -16.82 -18.61
CA VAL A 69 -1.93 -16.71 -19.69
C VAL A 69 -2.81 -15.47 -19.49
N PHE A 70 -3.25 -15.23 -18.25
CA PHE A 70 -4.04 -14.05 -17.89
C PHE A 70 -3.29 -12.75 -18.19
N LEU A 71 -2.01 -12.65 -17.82
CA LEU A 71 -1.13 -11.53 -18.17
C LEU A 71 -1.10 -11.29 -19.68
N ARG A 72 -0.97 -12.35 -20.48
CA ARG A 72 -0.94 -12.24 -21.95
C ARG A 72 -2.26 -11.67 -22.48
N LEU A 73 -3.39 -12.13 -21.95
CA LEU A 73 -4.71 -11.60 -22.33
C LEU A 73 -4.85 -10.12 -21.96
N LEU A 74 -4.41 -9.73 -20.75
CA LEU A 74 -4.39 -8.30 -20.37
C LEU A 74 -3.58 -7.46 -21.36
N LYS A 75 -2.36 -7.90 -21.72
CA LYS A 75 -1.54 -7.16 -22.70
C LYS A 75 -2.21 -7.02 -24.07
N GLN A 76 -3.00 -8.02 -24.47
CA GLN A 76 -3.76 -7.97 -25.72
C GLN A 76 -4.91 -6.96 -25.66
N GLU A 77 -5.68 -6.96 -24.57
CA GLU A 77 -6.85 -6.08 -24.43
C GLU A 77 -6.49 -4.63 -24.08
N PHE A 78 -5.26 -4.38 -23.63
CA PHE A 78 -4.72 -3.05 -23.32
C PHE A 78 -3.52 -2.67 -24.21
N PRO A 79 -3.69 -2.54 -25.53
CA PRO A 79 -2.56 -2.36 -26.46
C PRO A 79 -1.82 -1.02 -26.31
N HIS A 80 -2.47 -0.01 -25.73
CA HIS A 80 -1.91 1.34 -25.53
C HIS A 80 -1.49 1.61 -24.09
N CYS A 81 -1.61 0.61 -23.21
CA CYS A 81 -1.21 0.70 -21.81
C CYS A 81 -0.13 -0.36 -21.53
N SER A 82 0.59 -0.18 -20.43
CA SER A 82 1.54 -1.18 -19.93
C SER A 82 0.89 -2.01 -18.82
N VAL A 83 1.23 -3.29 -18.75
CA VAL A 83 0.82 -4.18 -17.64
C VAL A 83 2.00 -4.44 -16.72
N VAL A 84 1.91 -3.98 -15.49
CA VAL A 84 2.93 -4.13 -14.44
C VAL A 84 2.49 -5.20 -13.43
N VAL A 85 3.38 -6.15 -13.11
CA VAL A 85 3.04 -7.30 -12.25
C VAL A 85 3.73 -7.17 -10.89
N LYS A 86 3.03 -6.73 -9.85
CA LYS A 86 3.63 -6.56 -8.53
C LYS A 86 2.74 -7.15 -7.46
N ASN A 87 3.32 -7.87 -6.50
CA ASN A 87 2.58 -8.52 -5.40
C ASN A 87 1.42 -9.42 -5.89
N LYS A 88 1.62 -10.19 -6.96
CA LYS A 88 0.59 -11.03 -7.62
C LYS A 88 -0.61 -10.25 -8.19
N ARG A 89 -0.48 -8.93 -8.35
CA ARG A 89 -1.47 -8.05 -8.98
C ARG A 89 -0.95 -7.57 -10.33
N PHE A 90 -1.87 -7.32 -11.23
CA PHE A 90 -1.63 -6.79 -12.56
C PHE A 90 -2.18 -5.37 -12.62
N PHE A 91 -1.29 -4.39 -12.61
CA PHE A 91 -1.65 -2.98 -12.73
C PHE A 91 -1.68 -2.61 -14.21
N ILE A 92 -2.79 -2.03 -14.67
CA ILE A 92 -2.86 -1.37 -15.97
C ILE A 92 -2.38 0.06 -15.77
N VAL A 93 -1.41 0.46 -16.58
CA VAL A 93 -0.69 1.72 -16.42
C VAL A 93 -0.72 2.48 -17.73
N ASP A 94 -1.04 3.78 -17.66
CA ASP A 94 -1.04 4.65 -18.83
C ASP A 94 0.39 5.00 -19.31
N ARG A 95 0.48 5.93 -20.26
CA ARG A 95 1.76 6.36 -20.85
C ARG A 95 2.68 7.06 -19.84
N ASP A 96 2.10 7.71 -18.82
CA ASP A 96 2.82 8.49 -17.81
C ASP A 96 3.18 7.66 -16.57
N GLN A 97 3.11 6.33 -16.68
CA GLN A 97 3.33 5.39 -15.59
C GLN A 97 2.34 5.55 -14.43
N TYR A 98 1.14 6.10 -14.69
CA TYR A 98 0.10 6.22 -13.69
C TYR A 98 -0.86 5.00 -13.75
N PRO A 99 -1.13 4.32 -12.62
CA PRO A 99 -2.04 3.18 -12.61
C PRO A 99 -3.49 3.63 -12.80
N ILE A 100 -4.21 2.95 -13.70
CA ILE A 100 -5.61 3.26 -14.04
C ILE A 100 -6.58 2.15 -13.63
N ALA A 101 -6.09 0.92 -13.47
CA ALA A 101 -6.88 -0.23 -13.01
C ALA A 101 -5.98 -1.30 -12.39
N ILE A 102 -6.59 -2.17 -11.58
CA ILE A 102 -5.93 -3.32 -10.95
C ILE A 102 -6.69 -4.59 -11.30
N PHE A 103 -5.97 -5.63 -11.70
CA PHE A 103 -6.50 -6.98 -11.84
C PHE A 103 -5.80 -7.93 -10.87
N GLU A 104 -6.56 -8.82 -10.25
CA GLU A 104 -6.08 -9.94 -9.47
C GLU A 104 -6.53 -11.24 -10.13
N TYR A 105 -5.61 -12.18 -10.32
CA TYR A 105 -5.96 -13.53 -10.78
C TYR A 105 -5.63 -14.55 -9.69
N ARG A 106 -6.57 -15.45 -9.42
CA ARG A 106 -6.43 -16.56 -8.49
C ARG A 106 -6.80 -17.86 -9.18
N ASP A 107 -5.98 -18.88 -8.99
CA ASP A 107 -6.34 -20.22 -9.41
C ASP A 107 -7.52 -20.74 -8.57
N GLY A 108 -8.36 -21.57 -9.18
CA GLY A 108 -9.51 -22.17 -8.51
C GLY A 108 -10.38 -22.96 -9.47
N GLU A 109 -11.08 -23.95 -8.94
CA GLU A 109 -12.00 -24.79 -9.71
C GLU A 109 -13.32 -24.09 -10.02
N HIS A 110 -13.73 -23.20 -9.12
CA HIS A 110 -14.99 -22.46 -9.23
C HIS A 110 -14.74 -21.09 -9.82
N ALA A 111 -15.34 -20.86 -10.99
CA ALA A 111 -15.29 -19.60 -11.71
C ALA A 111 -16.00 -18.48 -10.95
N MET A 112 -15.28 -17.42 -10.60
CA MET A 112 -15.81 -16.21 -9.97
C MET A 112 -15.13 -14.97 -10.55
N LYS A 113 -15.90 -13.90 -10.72
CA LYS A 113 -15.40 -12.56 -11.04
C LYS A 113 -16.11 -11.53 -10.14
N THR A 114 -15.37 -10.60 -9.56
CA THR A 114 -15.93 -9.45 -8.83
C THR A 114 -15.21 -8.16 -9.18
N MET A 115 -15.88 -7.03 -8.98
CA MET A 115 -15.31 -5.70 -9.15
C MET A 115 -15.51 -4.88 -7.88
N THR A 116 -14.48 -4.14 -7.47
CA THR A 116 -14.53 -3.17 -6.36
C THR A 116 -13.65 -1.96 -6.70
N ILE A 117 -13.44 -1.06 -5.74
CA ILE A 117 -12.55 0.10 -5.85
C ILE A 117 -11.50 0.01 -4.74
N GLU A 118 -10.23 0.12 -5.09
CA GLU A 118 -9.09 0.18 -4.16
C GLU A 118 -8.31 1.47 -4.39
N ASP A 119 -8.25 2.34 -3.38
CA ASP A 119 -7.58 3.65 -3.45
C ASP A 119 -7.98 4.49 -4.69
N GLY A 120 -9.26 4.45 -5.07
CA GLY A 120 -9.81 5.17 -6.23
C GLY A 120 -9.57 4.49 -7.59
N LEU A 121 -8.92 3.33 -7.63
CA LEU A 121 -8.74 2.52 -8.83
C LEU A 121 -9.76 1.38 -8.88
N PRO A 122 -10.36 1.08 -10.03
CA PRO A 122 -11.17 -0.12 -10.19
C PRO A 122 -10.29 -1.37 -10.04
N LEU A 123 -10.73 -2.30 -9.18
CA LEU A 123 -10.08 -3.58 -8.91
C LEU A 123 -10.97 -4.73 -9.38
N PHE A 124 -10.45 -5.56 -10.27
CA PHE A 124 -11.14 -6.74 -10.81
C PHE A 124 -10.48 -8.02 -10.29
N LEU A 125 -11.23 -8.83 -9.54
CA LEU A 125 -10.78 -10.13 -9.06
C LEU A 125 -11.33 -11.23 -9.97
N TYR A 126 -10.43 -12.01 -10.55
CA TYR A 126 -10.71 -13.21 -11.32
C TYR A 126 -10.26 -14.44 -10.53
N LYS A 127 -11.15 -15.41 -10.33
CA LYS A 127 -10.81 -16.71 -9.74
C LYS A 127 -11.29 -17.83 -10.65
N GLY A 128 -10.38 -18.69 -11.10
CA GLY A 128 -10.72 -19.82 -11.99
C GLY A 128 -11.32 -19.40 -13.33
N VAL A 129 -11.18 -18.13 -13.73
CA VAL A 129 -11.75 -17.56 -14.96
C VAL A 129 -10.62 -17.01 -15.82
N ILE A 130 -10.44 -17.61 -16.99
CA ILE A 130 -9.59 -17.09 -18.06
C ILE A 130 -10.50 -16.88 -19.28
N SER A 131 -10.98 -15.64 -19.47
CA SER A 131 -11.92 -15.31 -20.54
C SER A 131 -11.52 -13.98 -21.16
N ALA A 132 -11.06 -14.04 -22.41
CA ALA A 132 -10.70 -12.85 -23.18
C ALA A 132 -11.89 -11.89 -23.32
N GLU A 133 -13.09 -12.42 -23.56
CA GLU A 133 -14.32 -11.63 -23.67
C GLU A 133 -14.61 -10.82 -22.39
N LYS A 134 -14.53 -11.47 -21.20
CA LYS A 134 -14.75 -10.76 -19.93
C LYS A 134 -13.70 -9.69 -19.68
N ILE A 135 -12.44 -9.96 -20.03
CA ILE A 135 -11.34 -8.98 -19.88
C ILE A 135 -11.56 -7.81 -20.84
N LYS A 136 -11.99 -8.07 -22.08
CA LYS A 136 -12.31 -7.04 -23.07
C LYS A 136 -13.44 -6.11 -22.60
N GLN A 137 -14.50 -6.68 -22.02
CA GLN A 137 -15.60 -5.90 -21.43
C GLN A 137 -15.09 -4.95 -20.33
N ASP A 138 -14.21 -5.44 -19.46
CA ASP A 138 -13.62 -4.60 -18.40
C ASP A 138 -12.66 -3.56 -18.95
N ALA A 139 -11.87 -3.91 -19.97
CA ALA A 139 -10.97 -2.98 -20.65
C ALA A 139 -11.73 -1.82 -21.30
N ASN A 140 -12.87 -2.10 -21.93
CA ASN A 140 -13.75 -1.07 -22.47
C ASN A 140 -14.30 -0.18 -21.36
N LEU A 141 -14.80 -0.77 -20.26
CA LEU A 141 -15.27 -0.02 -19.09
C LEU A 141 -14.21 0.92 -18.51
N ILE A 142 -12.97 0.45 -18.34
CA ILE A 142 -11.85 1.25 -17.86
C ILE A 142 -11.53 2.38 -18.84
N THR A 143 -11.49 2.08 -20.13
CA THR A 143 -11.17 3.06 -21.18
C THR A 143 -12.20 4.18 -21.22
N GLU A 144 -13.49 3.85 -21.17
CA GLU A 144 -14.57 4.83 -21.11
C GLU A 144 -14.49 5.70 -19.85
N GLN A 145 -14.23 5.10 -18.68
CA GLN A 145 -14.09 5.84 -17.43
C GLN A 145 -12.87 6.76 -17.42
N TYR A 146 -11.75 6.32 -17.99
CA TYR A 146 -10.52 7.09 -18.05
C TYR A 146 -10.66 8.26 -19.02
N GLN A 147 -11.26 8.05 -20.20
CA GLN A 147 -11.52 9.13 -21.17
C GLN A 147 -12.46 10.21 -20.63
N ARG A 148 -13.42 9.88 -19.76
CA ARG A 148 -14.31 10.88 -19.14
C ARG A 148 -13.62 11.75 -18.09
N LYS A 149 -12.49 11.31 -17.55
CA LYS A 149 -11.76 12.00 -16.47
C LYS A 149 -10.57 12.81 -16.99
N ALA A 150 -10.09 12.54 -18.20
CA ALA A 150 -9.05 13.29 -18.89
C ALA A 150 -9.63 14.53 -19.58
#